data_AF-A0A0C9UHN9-F1
#
_entry.id   AF-A0A0C9UHN9-F1
#
_cell.length_a   1.000
_cell.length_b   1.000
_cell.length_c   1.000
_cell.angle_alpha   90.00
_cell.angle_beta   90.00
_cell.angle_gamma   90.00
#
_symmetry.space_group_name_H-M   'P 1'
#
loop_
_entity.id
_entity.type
_entity.pdbx_description
1 polymer ?
#
loop_
_entity_poly.entity_id
_entity_poly.type
_entity_poly.pdbx_seq_one_letter_code
_entity_poly.pdbx_strand_id
1 'polypeptide(L)'
;MSRHVGHVPVHEGRILYTSRIDPHLTFGAEVVVDIANTALRQLETVQVLYLHRLLCVNSCSCIAPLFTETGLWPLRYRRLDLPLRYLLHILSPSPSLFVRLAFEECTRLHSTQKASWIGDLTHTLERLPVPVSLPSTNLTPDTVTHVRNNLQKAMAFSPQTVSPTRRNLSFFNTGLNEMTRAA
;
A
#
# COMPACT_ATOMS: atom_id res chain seq x y z
N MET A 1 -17.47 -22.60 2.16
CA MET A 1 -18.12 -21.54 1.35
C MET A 1 -18.19 -22.03 -0.09
N SER A 2 -19.40 -22.29 -0.58
CA SER A 2 -19.63 -22.81 -1.94
C SER A 2 -19.28 -21.75 -3.01
N ARG A 3 -18.41 -22.10 -3.96
CA ARG A 3 -17.97 -21.24 -5.07
C ARG A 3 -18.93 -21.39 -6.24
N HIS A 4 -19.58 -20.29 -6.64
CA HIS A 4 -20.43 -20.22 -7.83
C HIS A 4 -19.70 -19.64 -9.06
N VAL A 5 -18.37 -19.50 -9.00
CA VAL A 5 -17.54 -18.96 -10.08
C VAL A 5 -16.47 -19.97 -10.40
N GLY A 6 -16.34 -20.32 -11.69
CA GLY A 6 -15.31 -21.22 -12.19
C GLY A 6 -13.89 -20.71 -11.92
N HIS A 7 -12.89 -21.56 -12.16
CA HIS A 7 -11.49 -21.19 -12.00
C HIS A 7 -11.08 -20.14 -13.04
N VAL A 8 -10.67 -18.95 -12.58
CA VAL A 8 -10.12 -17.89 -13.43
C VAL A 8 -8.59 -18.03 -13.43
N PRO A 9 -7.92 -18.11 -14.60
CA PRO A 9 -6.47 -18.10 -14.65
C PRO A 9 -5.88 -16.84 -13.98
N VAL A 10 -4.73 -16.99 -13.32
CA VAL A 10 -4.10 -15.89 -12.55
C VAL A 10 -3.87 -14.64 -13.41
N HIS A 11 -3.44 -14.83 -14.66
CA HIS A 11 -3.26 -13.75 -15.63
C HIS A 11 -4.55 -12.94 -15.85
N GLU A 12 -5.66 -13.61 -16.13
CA GLU A 12 -6.96 -12.96 -16.33
C GLU A 12 -7.47 -12.26 -15.08
N GLY A 13 -7.26 -12.87 -13.90
CA GLY A 13 -7.56 -12.21 -12.64
C GLY A 13 -6.73 -10.96 -12.40
N ARG A 14 -5.45 -10.93 -12.81
CA ARG A 14 -4.64 -9.71 -12.74
C ARG A 14 -5.18 -8.60 -13.64
N ILE A 15 -5.65 -8.94 -14.83
CA ILE A 15 -6.29 -7.98 -15.74
C ILE A 15 -7.55 -7.40 -15.09
N LEU A 16 -8.41 -8.26 -14.52
CA LEU A 16 -9.62 -7.83 -13.81
C LEU A 16 -9.30 -6.94 -12.60
N TYR A 17 -8.29 -7.30 -11.81
CA TYR A 17 -7.80 -6.47 -10.71
C TYR A 17 -7.39 -5.08 -11.20
N THR A 18 -6.51 -5.04 -12.20
CA THR A 18 -5.90 -3.79 -12.68
C THR A 18 -6.92 -2.88 -13.37
N SER A 19 -7.92 -3.45 -14.03
CA SER A 19 -8.95 -2.70 -14.77
C SER A 19 -10.14 -2.26 -13.91
N ARG A 20 -10.50 -3.02 -12.87
CA ARG A 20 -11.74 -2.79 -12.10
C ARG A 20 -11.52 -2.46 -10.63
N ILE A 21 -10.45 -2.95 -10.01
CA ILE A 21 -10.24 -2.81 -8.57
C ILE A 21 -9.17 -1.76 -8.28
N ASP A 22 -8.02 -1.85 -8.96
CA ASP A 22 -6.89 -0.92 -8.77
C ASP A 22 -7.30 0.55 -8.93
N PRO A 23 -8.13 0.95 -9.92
CA PRO A 23 -8.55 2.35 -10.05
C PRO A 23 -9.32 2.86 -8.83
N HIS A 24 -10.14 2.03 -8.20
CA HIS A 24 -10.87 2.40 -6.98
C HIS A 24 -9.94 2.44 -5.75
N LEU A 25 -8.99 1.52 -5.66
CA LEU A 25 -8.04 1.47 -4.55
C LEU A 25 -6.96 2.55 -4.63
N THR A 26 -6.69 3.10 -5.82
CA THR A 26 -5.65 4.12 -6.05
C THR A 26 -6.21 5.50 -6.34
N PHE A 27 -7.54 5.64 -6.43
CA PHE A 27 -8.18 6.92 -6.71
C PHE A 27 -7.71 8.02 -5.76
N GLY A 28 -7.23 9.13 -6.33
CA GLY A 28 -6.79 10.31 -5.59
C GLY A 28 -5.50 10.14 -4.78
N ALA A 29 -4.83 8.98 -4.81
CA ALA A 29 -3.63 8.72 -4.00
C ALA A 29 -2.44 9.63 -4.35
N GLU A 30 -2.44 10.21 -5.56
CA GLU A 30 -1.41 11.16 -5.99
C GLU A 30 -1.52 12.53 -5.29
N VAL A 31 -2.74 12.96 -4.95
CA VAL A 31 -3.00 14.24 -4.28
C VAL A 31 -3.18 14.05 -2.78
N VAL A 32 -3.90 12.99 -2.36
CA VAL A 32 -4.22 12.70 -0.96
C VAL A 32 -3.32 11.58 -0.46
N VAL A 33 -2.23 11.97 0.21
CA VAL A 33 -1.26 11.04 0.80
C VAL A 33 -1.84 10.38 2.06
N ASP A 34 -1.61 9.08 2.24
CA ASP A 34 -2.15 8.29 3.34
C ASP A 34 -1.40 8.52 4.68
N ILE A 35 -1.64 9.66 5.33
CA ILE A 35 -0.99 9.99 6.63
C ILE A 35 -1.45 9.02 7.75
N ALA A 36 -2.73 8.61 7.70
CA ALA A 36 -3.36 7.74 8.69
C ALA A 36 -3.46 6.29 8.19
N ASN A 37 -2.84 5.36 8.92
CA ASN A 37 -2.83 3.93 8.57
C ASN A 37 -4.21 3.26 8.62
N THR A 38 -5.21 3.85 9.27
CA THR A 38 -6.53 3.22 9.48
C THR A 38 -7.32 3.07 8.18
N ALA A 39 -7.39 4.13 7.36
CA ALA A 39 -8.07 4.09 6.07
C ALA A 39 -7.34 3.17 5.08
N LEU A 40 -6.01 3.27 5.02
CA LEU A 40 -5.18 2.44 4.14
C LEU A 40 -5.36 0.94 4.41
N ARG A 41 -5.45 0.52 5.68
CA ARG A 41 -5.67 -0.89 6.06
C ARG A 41 -6.97 -1.47 5.51
N GLN A 42 -8.04 -0.66 5.44
CA GLN A 42 -9.32 -1.13 4.88
C GLN A 42 -9.17 -1.41 3.38
N LEU A 43 -8.44 -0.56 2.65
CA LEU A 43 -8.15 -0.74 1.23
C LEU A 43 -7.20 -1.92 0.99
N GLU A 44 -6.14 -2.06 1.80
CA GLU A 44 -5.23 -3.22 1.77
C GLU A 44 -5.99 -4.54 1.98
N THR A 45 -7.00 -4.54 2.88
CA THR A 45 -7.85 -5.72 3.11
C THR A 45 -8.60 -6.15 1.85
N VAL A 46 -9.12 -5.20 1.07
CA VAL A 46 -9.80 -5.50 -0.21
C VAL A 46 -8.82 -6.11 -1.20
N GLN A 47 -7.62 -5.54 -1.33
CA GLN A 47 -6.58 -6.09 -2.21
C GLN A 47 -6.23 -7.53 -1.81
N VAL A 48 -5.87 -7.75 -0.54
CA VAL A 48 -5.46 -9.07 -0.03
C VAL A 48 -6.57 -10.11 -0.20
N LEU A 49 -7.82 -9.75 0.10
CA LEU A 49 -8.98 -10.63 -0.07
C LEU A 49 -9.22 -11.01 -1.53
N TYR A 50 -9.01 -10.08 -2.46
CA TYR A 50 -9.05 -10.39 -3.90
C TYR A 50 -7.97 -11.40 -4.28
N LEU A 51 -6.73 -11.21 -3.83
CA LEU A 51 -5.60 -12.09 -4.17
C LEU A 51 -5.74 -13.49 -3.58
N HIS A 52 -6.24 -13.62 -2.34
CA HIS A 52 -6.55 -14.94 -1.78
C HIS A 52 -7.59 -15.68 -2.63
N ARG A 53 -8.62 -14.98 -3.10
CA ARG A 53 -9.67 -15.58 -3.95
C ARG A 53 -9.13 -15.97 -5.32
N LEU A 54 -8.26 -15.14 -5.90
CA LEU A 54 -7.63 -15.39 -7.19
C LEU A 54 -6.71 -16.62 -7.14
N LEU A 55 -5.82 -16.69 -6.15
CA LEU A 55 -4.86 -17.78 -6.00
C LEU A 55 -5.45 -19.03 -5.33
N CYS A 56 -6.73 -19.00 -4.95
CA CYS A 56 -7.42 -20.10 -4.27
C CYS A 56 -6.76 -20.54 -2.96
N VAL A 57 -6.12 -19.62 -2.24
CA VAL A 57 -5.46 -19.89 -0.95
C VAL A 57 -6.34 -19.48 0.23
N ASN A 58 -6.08 -20.09 1.39
CA ASN A 58 -6.78 -19.77 2.63
C ASN A 58 -6.51 -18.32 3.07
N SER A 59 -7.49 -17.64 3.67
CA SER A 59 -7.33 -16.28 4.23
C SER A 59 -6.28 -16.18 5.35
N CYS A 60 -5.87 -17.31 5.91
CA CYS A 60 -4.81 -17.41 6.92
C CYS A 60 -3.43 -17.68 6.31
N SER A 61 -3.30 -17.80 4.98
CA SER A 61 -2.01 -18.01 4.33
C SER A 61 -1.11 -16.78 4.48
N CYS A 62 0.20 -16.99 4.37
CA CYS A 62 1.15 -15.89 4.28
C CYS A 62 0.78 -14.96 3.11
N ILE A 63 1.01 -13.66 3.31
CA ILE A 63 0.62 -12.62 2.35
C ILE A 63 1.72 -12.38 1.32
N ALA A 64 3.00 -12.53 1.69
CA ALA A 64 4.10 -12.31 0.77
C ALA A 64 3.96 -13.12 -0.55
N PRO A 65 3.57 -14.41 -0.52
CA PRO A 65 3.30 -15.18 -1.74
C PRO A 65 2.22 -14.57 -2.63
N LEU A 66 1.20 -13.90 -2.07
CA LEU A 66 0.13 -13.31 -2.87
C LEU A 66 0.67 -12.30 -3.89
N PHE A 67 1.70 -11.54 -3.50
CA PHE A 67 2.28 -10.50 -4.35
C PHE A 67 3.41 -11.03 -5.23
N THR A 68 4.20 -12.01 -4.77
CA THR A 68 5.24 -12.62 -5.60
C THR A 68 4.63 -13.42 -6.76
N GLU A 69 3.55 -14.17 -6.50
CA GLU A 69 2.87 -14.97 -7.53
C GLU A 69 2.06 -14.11 -8.51
N THR A 70 1.52 -12.98 -8.06
CA THR A 70 0.72 -12.10 -8.91
C THR A 70 1.52 -10.96 -9.53
N GLY A 71 2.75 -10.70 -9.09
CA GLY A 71 3.55 -9.55 -9.53
C GLY A 71 2.90 -8.19 -9.26
N LEU A 72 1.90 -8.12 -8.38
CA LEU A 72 1.25 -6.88 -7.98
C LEU A 72 2.03 -6.23 -6.84
N TRP A 73 1.98 -4.91 -6.77
CA TRP A 73 2.56 -4.18 -5.65
C TRP A 73 1.56 -4.15 -4.48
N PRO A 74 2.01 -4.35 -3.24
CA PRO A 74 1.16 -4.08 -2.08
C PRO A 74 0.68 -2.63 -2.11
N LEU A 75 -0.59 -2.43 -1.79
CA LEU A 75 -1.30 -1.18 -2.07
C LEU A 75 -0.61 0.04 -1.47
N ARG A 76 -0.05 -0.07 -0.27
CA ARG A 76 0.72 1.00 0.39
C ARG A 76 1.90 1.51 -0.45
N TYR A 77 2.67 0.61 -1.05
CA TYR A 77 3.78 0.99 -1.92
C TYR A 77 3.27 1.54 -3.24
N ARG A 78 2.21 0.94 -3.79
CA ARG A 78 1.57 1.40 -5.02
C ARG A 78 1.01 2.82 -4.89
N ARG A 79 0.34 3.12 -3.78
CA ARG A 79 -0.26 4.43 -3.48
C ARG A 79 0.80 5.50 -3.20
N LEU A 80 2.00 5.14 -2.73
CA LEU A 80 3.13 6.08 -2.59
C LEU A 80 3.94 6.29 -3.88
N ASP A 81 3.96 5.31 -4.79
CA ASP A 81 4.58 5.50 -6.11
C ASP A 81 3.81 6.53 -6.96
N LEU A 82 2.50 6.69 -6.75
CA LEU A 82 1.66 7.67 -7.45
C LEU A 82 2.02 9.13 -7.15
N PRO A 83 2.06 9.61 -5.90
CA PRO A 83 2.49 10.97 -5.58
C PRO A 83 3.95 11.22 -5.98
N LEU A 84 4.83 10.19 -5.97
CA LEU A 84 6.18 10.33 -6.50
C LEU A 84 6.21 10.52 -8.03
N ARG A 85 5.34 9.82 -8.77
CA ARG A 85 5.16 10.08 -10.22
C ARG A 85 4.58 11.47 -10.48
N TYR A 86 3.64 11.90 -9.66
CA TYR A 86 3.08 13.24 -9.74
C TYR A 86 4.15 14.30 -9.43
N LEU A 87 5.03 14.06 -8.46
CA LEU A 87 6.18 14.91 -8.20
C LEU A 87 7.13 15.01 -9.41
N LEU A 88 7.39 13.90 -10.12
CA LEU A 88 8.14 13.95 -11.39
C LEU A 88 7.44 14.82 -12.44
N HIS A 89 6.11 14.77 -12.51
CA HIS A 89 5.34 15.63 -13.41
C HIS A 89 5.45 17.11 -13.01
N ILE A 90 5.35 17.44 -11.73
CA ILE A 90 5.53 18.80 -11.21
C ILE A 90 6.94 19.34 -11.55
N LEU A 91 7.97 18.49 -11.43
CA LEU A 91 9.37 18.85 -11.69
C LEU A 91 9.74 18.81 -13.18
N SER A 92 8.78 18.52 -14.07
CA SER A 92 9.03 18.55 -15.51
C SER A 92 9.37 19.98 -16.00
N PRO A 93 9.97 20.16 -17.19
CA PRO A 93 10.41 21.49 -17.65
C PRO A 93 9.29 22.53 -17.84
N SER A 94 8.04 22.10 -17.99
CA SER A 94 6.89 22.98 -18.27
C SER A 94 5.64 22.52 -17.51
N PRO A 95 5.62 22.63 -16.18
CA PRO A 95 4.39 22.40 -15.42
C PRO A 95 3.45 23.59 -15.63
N SER A 96 2.15 23.38 -15.41
CA SER A 96 1.20 24.49 -15.44
C SER A 96 1.56 25.54 -14.38
N LEU A 97 1.23 26.82 -14.64
CA LEU A 97 1.52 27.93 -13.72
C LEU A 97 1.00 27.65 -12.30
N PHE A 98 -0.24 27.16 -12.18
CA PHE A 98 -0.84 26.88 -10.88
C PHE A 98 -0.19 25.70 -10.16
N VAL A 99 0.22 24.65 -10.89
CA VAL A 99 0.94 23.52 -10.29
C VAL A 99 2.29 23.97 -9.74
N ARG A 100 3.03 24.81 -10.48
CA ARG A 100 4.31 25.37 -10.02
C ARG A 100 4.12 26.22 -8.77
N LEU A 101 3.19 27.17 -8.79
CA LEU A 101 2.93 28.06 -7.64
C LEU A 101 2.45 27.28 -6.41
N ALA A 102 1.57 26.28 -6.59
CA ALA A 102 1.12 25.44 -5.48
C ALA A 102 2.27 24.61 -4.87
N PHE A 103 3.19 24.13 -5.70
CA PHE A 103 4.35 23.37 -5.24
C PHE A 103 5.39 24.25 -4.52
N GLU A 104 5.65 25.45 -5.03
CA GLU A 104 6.49 26.45 -4.35
C GLU A 104 5.94 26.78 -2.97
N GLU A 105 4.61 26.97 -2.88
CA GLU A 105 3.94 27.20 -1.59
C GLU A 105 4.02 25.98 -0.67
N CYS A 106 3.82 24.77 -1.19
CA CYS A 106 4.02 23.54 -0.40
C CYS A 106 5.44 23.44 0.16
N THR A 107 6.45 23.79 -0.64
CA THR A 107 7.86 23.79 -0.22
C THR A 107 8.12 24.84 0.86
N ARG A 108 7.53 26.04 0.73
CA ARG A 108 7.60 27.11 1.74
C ARG A 108 6.90 26.73 3.05
N LEU A 109 5.75 26.06 2.97
CA LEU A 109 5.05 25.55 4.15
C LEU A 109 5.88 24.47 4.85
N HIS A 110 6.48 23.55 4.09
CA HIS A 110 7.36 22.53 4.66
C HIS A 110 8.59 23.12 5.37
N SER A 111 9.26 24.10 4.75
CA SER A 111 10.43 24.75 5.36
C SER A 111 10.08 25.53 6.63
N THR A 112 8.84 25.99 6.76
CA THR A 112 8.31 26.64 7.97
C THR A 112 7.64 25.67 8.95
N GLN A 113 7.84 24.36 8.77
CA GLN A 113 7.31 23.27 9.60
C GLN A 113 5.77 23.30 9.71
N LYS A 114 5.10 23.74 8.65
CA LYS A 114 3.64 23.69 8.51
C LYS A 114 3.22 22.47 7.69
N ALA A 115 1.99 22.03 7.93
CA ALA A 115 1.36 20.95 7.17
C ALA A 115 1.40 21.30 5.67
N SER A 116 1.86 20.35 4.86
CA SER A 116 2.09 20.52 3.44
C SER A 116 2.08 19.16 2.77
N TRP A 117 1.67 19.12 1.51
CA TRP A 117 1.62 17.87 0.74
C TRP A 117 2.97 17.15 0.69
N ILE A 118 4.07 17.90 0.54
CA ILE A 118 5.41 17.32 0.55
C ILE A 118 5.81 16.79 1.94
N GLY A 119 5.42 17.50 3.01
CA GLY A 119 5.65 17.03 4.38
C GLY A 119 4.91 15.72 4.67
N ASP A 120 3.67 15.61 4.20
CA ASP A 120 2.87 14.40 4.32
C ASP A 120 3.50 13.23 3.54
N LEU A 121 4.03 13.49 2.34
CA LEU A 121 4.75 12.50 1.55
C LEU A 121 6.02 12.01 2.24
N THR A 122 6.88 12.92 2.71
CA THR A 122 8.09 12.59 3.47
C THR A 122 7.75 11.76 4.70
N HIS A 123 6.80 12.22 5.50
CA HIS A 123 6.35 11.54 6.72
C HIS A 123 5.82 10.14 6.44
N THR A 124 5.06 9.95 5.35
CA THR A 124 4.48 8.65 5.02
C THR A 124 5.53 7.67 4.50
N LEU A 125 6.51 8.15 3.72
CA LEU A 125 7.65 7.34 3.26
C LEU A 125 8.54 6.88 4.42
N GLU A 126 8.76 7.72 5.42
CA GLU A 126 9.54 7.39 6.61
C GLU A 126 8.84 6.38 7.52
N ARG A 127 7.50 6.33 7.50
CA ARG A 127 6.68 5.41 8.29
C ARG A 127 6.44 4.05 7.65
N LEU A 128 7.04 3.79 6.49
CA LEU A 128 7.03 2.47 5.90
C LEU A 128 7.74 1.45 6.80
N PRO A 129 7.39 0.14 6.72
CA PRO A 129 8.10 -0.91 7.45
C PRO A 129 9.61 -0.89 7.21
N VAL A 130 10.01 -0.56 5.98
CA VAL A 130 11.37 -0.19 5.62
C VAL A 130 11.32 1.29 5.22
N PRO A 131 11.81 2.21 6.06
CA PRO A 131 11.75 3.63 5.81
C PRO A 131 12.45 4.04 4.52
N VAL A 132 11.84 4.99 3.80
CA VAL A 132 12.42 5.62 2.61
C VAL A 132 12.49 7.13 2.86
N SER A 133 13.65 7.74 2.65
CA SER A 133 13.81 9.19 2.83
C SER A 133 13.57 9.93 1.53
N LEU A 134 12.81 11.02 1.60
CA LEU A 134 12.65 12.02 0.55
C LEU A 134 13.41 13.28 0.99
N PRO A 135 14.42 13.76 0.24
CA PRO A 135 15.15 14.96 0.63
C PRO A 135 14.24 16.20 0.64
N SER A 136 14.35 17.02 1.69
CA SER A 136 13.56 18.25 1.84
C SER A 136 14.03 19.41 0.97
N THR A 137 15.24 19.34 0.39
CA THR A 137 15.83 20.38 -0.45
C THR A 137 16.41 19.78 -1.73
N ASN A 138 16.55 20.61 -2.78
CA ASN A 138 17.14 20.23 -4.07
C ASN A 138 16.44 19.05 -4.76
N LEU A 139 15.10 19.04 -4.76
CA LEU A 139 14.33 18.04 -5.47
C LEU A 139 14.51 18.18 -6.97
N THR A 140 15.19 17.21 -7.56
CA THR A 140 15.35 17.04 -9.00
C THR A 140 14.62 15.78 -9.47
N PRO A 141 14.27 15.68 -10.76
CA PRO A 141 13.70 14.45 -11.32
C PRO A 141 14.54 13.19 -11.02
N ASP A 142 15.88 13.33 -10.98
CA ASP A 142 16.80 12.23 -10.66
C ASP A 142 16.68 11.79 -9.21
N THR A 143 16.61 12.74 -8.26
CA THR A 143 16.43 12.42 -6.84
C THR A 143 15.11 11.68 -6.62
N VAL A 144 14.02 12.10 -7.25
CA VAL A 144 12.72 11.45 -7.12
C VAL A 144 12.75 10.06 -7.76
N THR A 145 13.41 9.89 -8.89
CA THR A 145 13.62 8.57 -9.52
C THR A 145 14.41 7.64 -8.61
N HIS A 146 15.45 8.15 -7.94
CA HIS A 146 16.19 7.39 -6.94
C HIS A 146 15.31 6.98 -5.74
N VAL A 147 14.48 7.89 -5.23
CA VAL A 147 13.52 7.58 -4.16
C VAL A 147 12.52 6.51 -4.59
N ARG A 148 12.01 6.54 -5.82
CA ARG A 148 11.13 5.50 -6.37
C ARG A 148 11.83 4.14 -6.46
N ASN A 149 13.10 4.11 -6.87
CA ASN A 149 13.88 2.88 -6.86
C ASN A 149 14.09 2.34 -5.43
N ASN A 150 14.32 3.23 -4.46
CA ASN A 150 14.42 2.85 -3.06
C ASN A 150 13.08 2.36 -2.49
N LEU A 151 11.96 2.94 -2.91
CA LEU A 151 10.61 2.47 -2.57
C LEU A 151 10.38 1.04 -3.08
N GLN A 152 10.79 0.74 -4.31
CA GLN A 152 10.69 -0.61 -4.87
C GLN A 152 11.58 -1.61 -4.12
N LYS A 153 12.79 -1.22 -3.73
CA LYS A 153 13.66 -2.05 -2.89
C LYS A 153 13.05 -2.29 -1.51
N ALA A 154 12.57 -1.23 -0.85
CA ALA A 154 11.93 -1.28 0.45
C ALA A 154 10.72 -2.23 0.44
N MET A 155 9.94 -2.23 -0.65
CA MET A 155 8.84 -3.18 -0.85
C MET A 155 9.30 -4.64 -0.84
N ALA A 156 10.42 -4.96 -1.50
CA ALA A 156 10.95 -6.32 -1.55
C ALA A 156 11.43 -6.83 -0.18
N PHE A 157 11.95 -5.94 0.68
CA PHE A 157 12.40 -6.28 2.03
C PHE A 157 11.33 -6.10 3.11
N SER A 158 10.15 -5.60 2.74
CA SER A 158 9.10 -5.35 3.71
C SER A 158 8.57 -6.66 4.30
N PRO A 159 8.61 -6.86 5.62
CA PRO A 159 7.82 -7.91 6.24
C PRO A 159 6.35 -7.57 5.97
N GLN A 160 5.69 -8.36 5.12
CA GLN A 160 4.29 -8.15 4.80
C GLN A 160 3.43 -8.46 6.02
N THR A 161 3.28 -7.45 6.86
CA THR A 161 2.63 -7.53 8.16
C THR A 161 1.13 -7.34 7.99
N VAL A 162 0.44 -8.41 7.60
CA VAL A 162 -0.86 -8.70 8.20
C VAL A 162 -0.84 -10.16 8.63
N SER A 163 -0.52 -10.37 9.91
CA SER A 163 -0.86 -11.61 10.60
C SER A 163 -2.36 -11.82 10.43
N PRO A 164 -2.83 -13.03 10.05
CA PRO A 164 -4.25 -13.28 10.03
C PRO A 164 -4.76 -13.02 11.44
N THR A 165 -5.70 -12.09 11.55
CA THR A 165 -6.43 -11.87 12.78
C THR A 165 -6.90 -13.24 13.27
N ARG A 166 -6.30 -13.73 14.37
CA ARG A 166 -6.76 -14.91 15.11
C ARG A 166 -8.17 -14.59 15.63
N ARG A 167 -9.18 -14.70 14.78
CA ARG A 167 -10.53 -14.98 15.24
C ARG A 167 -10.62 -16.49 15.33
N ASN A 168 -10.81 -16.99 16.55
CA ASN A 168 -11.07 -18.38 16.93
C ASN A 168 -9.85 -19.23 17.31
N LEU A 169 -9.17 -18.87 18.40
CA LEU A 169 -8.55 -19.86 19.31
C LEU A 169 -9.34 -20.00 20.63
N SER A 170 -10.61 -19.59 20.66
CA SER A 170 -11.52 -19.91 21.76
C SER A 170 -12.26 -21.24 21.59
N PHE A 171 -12.11 -21.94 20.45
CA PHE A 171 -12.79 -23.22 20.20
C PHE A 171 -11.99 -24.47 20.60
N PHE A 172 -10.70 -24.35 20.93
CA PHE A 172 -9.89 -25.50 21.37
C PHE A 172 -9.72 -25.62 22.89
N ASN A 173 -10.15 -24.63 23.68
CA ASN A 173 -10.03 -24.68 25.14
C ASN A 173 -11.30 -25.14 25.88
N THR A 174 -12.39 -25.43 25.16
CA THR A 174 -13.63 -25.98 25.74
C THR A 174 -13.70 -27.51 25.70
N GLY A 175 -12.68 -28.19 25.16
CA GLY A 175 -12.62 -29.66 25.12
C GLY A 175 -11.75 -30.32 26.19
N LEU A 176 -10.95 -29.56 26.95
CA LEU A 176 -10.05 -30.12 27.98
C LEU A 176 -10.56 -29.96 29.42
N ASN A 177 -11.60 -29.14 29.65
CA ASN A 177 -12.13 -28.86 30.99
C ASN A 177 -13.38 -29.69 31.34
N GLU A 178 -13.92 -30.51 30.43
CA GLU A 178 -15.04 -31.41 30.71
C GLU A 178 -14.62 -32.83 31.11
N MET A 179 -13.34 -33.21 30.94
CA MET A 179 -12.82 -34.52 31.40
C MET A 179 -12.24 -34.50 32.82
N THR A 180 -12.13 -33.34 33.47
CA THR A 180 -11.65 -33.21 34.87
C THR A 180 -12.77 -32.95 35.89
N ARG A 181 -14.05 -33.11 35.50
CA ARG A 181 -15.22 -33.01 36.39
C ARG A 181 -16.04 -34.30 36.52
N ALA A 182 -15.50 -35.44 36.07
CA ALA A 182 -16.08 -36.76 36.26
C ALA A 182 -15.16 -37.66 37.10
N ALA A 183 -14.71 -37.14 38.24
CA ALA A 183 -14.14 -37.91 39.34
C ALA A 183 -15.07 -37.80 40.55
#